data_AF-A0A9W7BWZ2-F1
#
_entry.id   AF-A0A9W7BWZ2-F1
#
_cell.length_a   1.000
_cell.length_b   1.000
_cell.length_c   1.000
_cell.angle_alpha   90.00
_cell.angle_beta   90.00
_cell.angle_gamma   90.00
#
_symmetry.space_group_name_H-M   'P 1'
#
loop_
_entity.id
_entity.type
_entity.pdbx_description
1 polymer ?
#
loop_
_entity_poly.entity_id
_entity_poly.type
_entity_poly.pdbx_seq_one_letter_code
_entity_poly.pdbx_strand_id
1 'polypeptide(L)'
;MDDLTCAICLDSTTFVDMPCCGATSKSSTVQFCFECIETITQMDAFKVGACPRCRKFVAVESEKIVLRERTGKCNCCMQQHVIVARGRCQKCLLGSNYAFRYQCDKCNRIQRIPHPMWLYQPSPTSYGGATWACHVGQRCEYTHWRILPDDVGRIPANHVPESWGGQEEMFESVRIFRNQQRMREEEGEGGFCVVS
;
A
#
# COMPACT_ATOMS: atom_id res chain seq x y z
N MET A 1 40.68 -10.88 -6.75
CA MET A 1 39.39 -11.10 -6.06
C MET A 1 38.96 -9.74 -5.60
N ASP A 2 37.81 -9.25 -6.03
CA ASP A 2 37.28 -8.00 -5.49
C ASP A 2 36.87 -8.27 -4.04
N ASP A 3 37.51 -7.59 -3.10
CA ASP A 3 37.13 -7.64 -1.71
C ASP A 3 35.72 -7.04 -1.58
N LEU A 4 34.79 -7.80 -1.00
CA LEU A 4 33.44 -7.29 -0.73
C LEU A 4 33.55 -6.10 0.24
N THR A 5 32.82 -5.02 -0.07
CA THR A 5 32.72 -3.84 0.78
C THR A 5 31.27 -3.54 1.13
N CYS A 6 31.06 -2.78 2.19
CA CYS A 6 29.74 -2.25 2.52
C CYS A 6 29.28 -1.30 1.41
N ALA A 7 28.11 -1.53 0.83
CA ALA A 7 27.57 -0.71 -0.26
C ALA A 7 27.15 0.72 0.17
N ILE A 8 27.29 1.06 1.45
CA ILE A 8 26.99 2.41 1.98
C ILE A 8 28.30 3.15 2.29
N CYS A 9 29.12 2.64 3.22
CA CYS A 9 30.36 3.31 3.63
C CYS A 9 31.58 2.92 2.81
N LEU A 10 31.49 1.88 1.98
CA LEU A 10 32.57 1.31 1.16
C LEU A 10 33.71 0.66 1.96
N ASP A 11 33.54 0.45 3.26
CA ASP A 11 34.52 -0.24 4.10
C ASP A 11 34.46 -1.76 3.94
N SER A 12 35.63 -2.41 4.03
CA SER A 12 35.76 -3.87 4.14
C SER A 12 35.60 -4.28 5.60
N THR A 13 34.50 -4.97 5.92
CA THR A 13 34.12 -5.30 7.30
C THR A 13 33.19 -6.52 7.34
N THR A 14 32.78 -6.92 8.54
CA THR A 14 31.77 -7.97 8.74
C THR A 14 30.39 -7.47 8.30
N PHE A 15 29.73 -8.24 7.44
CA PHE A 15 28.42 -7.90 6.91
C PHE A 15 27.29 -8.51 7.72
N VAL A 16 26.16 -7.80 7.76
CA VAL A 16 24.96 -8.25 8.48
C VAL A 16 24.00 -9.01 7.57
N ASP A 17 23.37 -10.03 8.15
CA ASP A 17 22.26 -10.71 7.51
C ASP A 17 20.99 -9.86 7.59
N MET A 18 20.45 -9.50 6.42
CA MET A 18 19.21 -8.75 6.32
C MET A 18 18.00 -9.71 6.30
N PRO A 19 17.20 -9.79 7.38
CA PRO A 19 16.11 -10.77 7.50
C PRO A 19 15.01 -10.59 6.44
N CYS A 20 14.89 -9.38 5.92
CA CYS A 20 13.90 -9.00 4.91
C CYS A 20 14.17 -9.56 3.51
N CYS A 21 15.41 -9.97 3.22
CA CYS A 21 15.88 -10.39 1.90
C CYS A 21 16.23 -11.89 1.81
N GLY A 22 16.17 -12.63 2.93
CA GLY A 22 16.41 -14.07 2.98
C GLY A 22 17.78 -14.47 2.44
N ALA A 23 17.86 -15.62 1.74
CA ALA A 23 19.11 -16.15 1.15
C ALA A 23 19.82 -15.17 0.19
N THR A 24 19.09 -14.21 -0.39
CA THR A 24 19.64 -13.14 -1.22
C THR A 24 20.57 -12.19 -0.44
N SER A 25 20.50 -12.13 0.90
CA SER A 25 21.44 -11.34 1.69
C SER A 25 22.85 -11.93 1.60
N LYS A 26 23.00 -13.26 1.69
CA LYS A 26 24.29 -13.94 1.77
C LYS A 26 25.00 -14.10 0.43
N SER A 27 24.22 -14.27 -0.64
CA SER A 27 24.74 -14.51 -2.00
C SER A 27 24.90 -13.24 -2.82
N SER A 28 24.48 -12.10 -2.29
CA SER A 28 24.55 -10.82 -3.01
C SER A 28 25.95 -10.22 -2.99
N THR A 29 26.33 -9.57 -4.10
CA THR A 29 27.53 -8.71 -4.15
C THR A 29 27.35 -7.38 -3.42
N VAL A 30 26.12 -6.89 -3.33
CA VAL A 30 25.77 -5.75 -2.46
C VAL A 30 25.73 -6.26 -1.02
N GLN A 31 26.58 -5.75 -0.12
CA GLN A 31 26.60 -6.12 1.29
C GLN A 31 26.48 -4.87 2.17
N PHE A 32 26.11 -5.02 3.44
CA PHE A 32 25.96 -3.89 4.36
C PHE A 32 26.60 -4.22 5.71
N CYS A 33 27.32 -3.26 6.29
CA CYS A 33 27.80 -3.39 7.67
C CYS A 33 26.70 -3.03 8.67
N PHE A 34 26.86 -3.50 9.92
CA PHE A 34 25.89 -3.25 10.98
C PHE A 34 25.70 -1.75 11.25
N GLU A 35 26.79 -1.00 11.40
CA GLU A 35 26.81 0.42 11.76
C GLU A 35 26.03 1.29 10.77
N CYS A 36 26.15 1.00 9.47
CA CYS A 36 25.39 1.71 8.44
C CYS A 36 23.89 1.43 8.56
N ILE A 37 23.48 0.17 8.79
CA ILE A 37 22.08 -0.18 8.96
C ILE A 37 21.54 0.42 10.26
N GLU A 38 22.29 0.33 11.35
CA GLU A 38 21.95 0.96 12.62
C GLU A 38 21.72 2.46 12.46
N THR A 39 22.65 3.17 11.83
CA THR A 39 22.52 4.61 11.54
C THR A 39 21.23 4.91 10.78
N ILE A 40 20.93 4.15 9.72
CA ILE A 40 19.68 4.31 8.95
C ILE A 40 18.45 4.13 9.84
N THR A 41 18.46 3.16 10.76
CA THR A 41 17.33 2.94 11.68
C THR A 41 17.19 4.06 12.70
N GLN A 42 18.30 4.63 13.17
CA GLN A 42 18.32 5.71 14.17
C GLN A 42 17.90 7.08 13.61
N MET A 43 18.05 7.30 12.29
CA MET A 43 17.64 8.55 11.64
C MET A 43 16.12 8.77 11.61
N ASP A 44 15.31 7.72 11.74
CA ASP A 44 13.85 7.83 11.78
C ASP A 44 13.34 7.90 13.23
N ALA A 45 12.35 8.75 13.48
CA ALA A 45 11.77 8.95 14.81
C ALA A 45 11.20 7.67 15.46
N PHE A 46 10.87 6.65 14.66
CA PHE A 46 10.37 5.36 15.13
C PHE A 46 11.49 4.35 15.43
N LYS A 47 12.76 4.72 15.26
CA LYS A 47 13.93 3.83 15.29
C LYS A 47 13.80 2.67 14.30
N VAL A 48 13.23 2.96 13.14
CA VAL A 48 12.94 1.99 12.07
C VAL A 48 13.44 2.54 10.74
N GLY A 49 14.30 1.79 10.07
CA GLY A 49 14.94 2.16 8.81
C GLY A 49 14.41 1.34 7.64
N ALA A 50 14.36 1.93 6.44
CA ALA A 50 14.08 1.15 5.23
C ALA A 50 15.34 0.40 4.78
N CYS A 51 15.24 -0.91 4.57
CA CYS A 51 16.34 -1.69 4.01
C CYS A 51 16.82 -1.06 2.68
N PRO A 52 18.13 -0.78 2.52
CA PRO A 52 18.65 -0.18 1.29
C PRO A 52 18.38 -1.02 0.04
N ARG A 53 18.26 -2.35 0.20
CA ARG A 53 18.00 -3.28 -0.90
C ARG A 53 16.52 -3.37 -1.27
N CYS A 54 15.67 -3.79 -0.33
CA CYS A 54 14.28 -4.16 -0.62
C CYS A 54 13.25 -3.18 -0.04
N ARG A 55 13.70 -2.12 0.63
CA ARG A 55 12.88 -1.06 1.25
C ARG A 55 11.93 -1.51 2.35
N LYS A 56 11.87 -2.81 2.68
CA LYS A 56 11.16 -3.30 3.88
C LYS A 56 11.77 -2.68 5.14
N PHE A 57 10.90 -2.35 6.08
CA PHE A 57 11.31 -1.73 7.33
C PHE A 57 12.00 -2.71 8.26
N VAL A 58 13.11 -2.27 8.85
CA VAL A 58 13.93 -3.01 9.79
C VAL A 58 14.27 -2.15 11.00
N ALA A 59 14.61 -2.78 12.12
CA ALA A 59 15.10 -2.14 13.33
C ALA A 59 16.29 -2.90 13.91
N VAL A 60 17.01 -2.25 14.82
CA VAL A 60 18.06 -2.88 15.63
C VAL A 60 17.49 -3.27 16.99
N GLU A 61 17.55 -4.55 17.32
CA GLU A 61 17.16 -5.09 18.63
C GLU A 61 18.25 -6.06 19.12
N SER A 62 18.81 -5.80 20.30
CA SER A 62 19.86 -6.65 20.90
C SER A 62 20.99 -7.00 19.91
N GLU A 63 21.54 -5.97 19.25
CA GLU A 63 22.61 -6.08 18.25
C GLU A 63 22.25 -6.92 17.00
N LYS A 64 20.97 -7.10 16.71
CA LYS A 64 20.49 -7.82 15.52
C LYS A 64 19.53 -6.97 14.71
N ILE A 65 19.60 -7.13 13.39
CA ILE A 65 18.63 -6.54 12.48
C ILE A 65 17.38 -7.41 12.45
N VAL A 66 16.23 -6.82 12.76
CA VAL A 66 14.92 -7.50 12.74
C VAL A 66 13.97 -6.80 11.80
N LEU A 67 13.00 -7.54 11.24
CA LEU A 67 11.88 -6.94 10.51
C LEU A 67 10.98 -6.22 11.52
N ARG A 68 10.62 -4.96 11.22
CA ARG A 68 9.77 -4.18 12.10
C ARG A 68 8.86 -3.26 11.33
N GLU A 69 7.62 -3.11 11.81
CA GLU A 69 6.68 -2.15 11.27
C GLU A 69 6.85 -0.77 11.93
N ARG A 70 6.60 0.29 11.16
CA ARG A 70 6.58 1.65 11.67
C ARG A 70 5.22 1.97 12.30
N THR A 71 4.98 1.52 13.52
CA THR A 71 3.68 1.76 14.20
C THR A 71 3.65 3.14 14.85
N GLY A 72 2.62 3.93 14.55
CA GLY A 72 2.45 5.29 15.06
C GLY A 72 1.03 5.81 14.94
N LYS A 73 0.80 7.03 15.43
CA LYS A 73 -0.48 7.71 15.28
C LYS A 73 -0.59 8.30 13.87
N CYS A 74 -1.60 7.88 13.12
CA CYS A 74 -1.87 8.41 11.78
C CYS A 74 -2.35 9.87 11.85
N ASN A 75 -1.75 10.75 11.06
CA ASN A 75 -2.06 12.19 11.06
C ASN A 75 -3.45 12.52 10.50
N CYS A 76 -4.13 11.54 9.88
CA CYS A 76 -5.41 11.72 9.22
C CYS A 76 -6.58 11.17 10.03
N CYS A 77 -6.53 9.89 10.44
CA CYS A 77 -7.57 9.28 11.27
C CYS A 77 -7.29 9.37 12.77
N MET A 78 -6.11 9.84 13.18
CA MET A 78 -5.68 9.99 14.58
C MET A 78 -5.65 8.67 15.38
N GLN A 79 -5.68 7.52 14.70
CA GLN A 79 -5.59 6.18 15.31
C GLN A 79 -4.17 5.61 15.20
N GLN A 80 -3.84 4.66 16.09
CA GLN A 80 -2.58 3.93 16.07
C GLN A 80 -2.60 2.87 14.96
N HIS A 81 -1.67 2.94 14.02
CA HIS A 81 -1.56 2.07 12.84
C HIS A 81 -0.11 1.93 12.39
N VAL A 82 0.15 1.00 11.47
CA VAL A 82 1.37 1.02 10.65
C VAL A 82 1.33 2.25 9.74
N ILE A 83 2.36 3.08 9.86
CA ILE A 83 2.56 4.30 9.08
C ILE A 83 3.38 3.95 7.84
N VAL A 84 2.74 4.05 6.68
CA VAL A 84 3.34 3.61 5.42
C VAL A 84 4.07 4.74 4.70
N ALA A 85 3.55 5.95 4.72
CA ALA A 85 4.16 7.12 4.08
C ALA A 85 3.56 8.43 4.61
N ARG A 86 4.37 9.49 4.67
CA ARG A 86 3.94 10.87 4.99
C ARG A 86 3.09 10.97 6.29
N GLY A 87 3.40 10.16 7.30
CA GLY A 87 2.64 10.12 8.56
C GLY A 87 1.24 9.50 8.45
N ARG A 88 0.91 8.81 7.35
CA ARG A 88 -0.42 8.23 7.14
C ARG A 88 -0.37 6.70 7.16
N CYS A 89 -1.44 6.10 7.69
CA CYS A 89 -1.69 4.68 7.52
C CYS A 89 -2.13 4.38 6.08
N GLN A 90 -2.10 3.10 5.69
CA GLN A 90 -2.44 2.68 4.32
C GLN A 90 -3.84 3.11 3.91
N LYS A 91 -4.84 2.98 4.79
CA LYS A 91 -6.22 3.38 4.50
C LYS A 91 -6.31 4.88 4.25
N CYS A 92 -5.76 5.73 5.12
CA CYS A 92 -5.80 7.17 4.92
C CYS A 92 -5.00 7.61 3.68
N LEU A 93 -3.90 6.93 3.36
CA LEU A 93 -3.16 7.21 2.11
C LEU A 93 -4.04 6.91 0.88
N LEU A 94 -4.72 5.76 0.88
CA LEU A 94 -5.70 5.40 -0.16
C LEU A 94 -6.82 6.44 -0.27
N GLY A 95 -7.48 6.78 0.85
CA GLY A 95 -8.55 7.78 0.87
C GLY A 95 -8.10 9.18 0.46
N SER A 96 -6.82 9.51 0.66
CA SER A 96 -6.25 10.78 0.20
C SER A 96 -6.06 10.82 -1.32
N ASN A 97 -5.69 9.68 -1.93
CA ASN A 97 -5.57 9.56 -3.38
C ASN A 97 -6.95 9.53 -4.06
N TYR A 98 -7.97 9.03 -3.35
CA TYR A 98 -9.35 8.92 -3.80
C TYR A 98 -10.31 9.65 -2.86
N ALA A 99 -10.12 10.96 -2.71
CA ALA A 99 -10.91 11.78 -1.79
C ALA A 99 -12.33 12.05 -2.34
N PHE A 100 -13.19 11.04 -2.24
CA PHE A 100 -14.57 11.07 -2.73
C PHE A 100 -15.51 11.90 -1.84
N ARG A 101 -16.70 12.18 -2.38
CA ARG A 101 -17.78 12.86 -1.69
C ARG A 101 -18.67 11.84 -0.98
N TYR A 102 -19.06 12.20 0.24
CA TYR A 102 -19.94 11.39 1.06
C TYR A 102 -21.09 12.23 1.60
N GLN A 103 -22.26 11.61 1.68
CA GLN A 103 -23.43 12.16 2.36
C GLN A 103 -23.41 11.77 3.84
N CYS A 104 -23.67 12.75 4.70
CA CYS A 104 -23.81 12.60 6.14
C CYS A 104 -25.18 12.02 6.49
N ASP A 105 -25.22 10.97 7.31
CA ASP A 105 -26.46 10.33 7.78
C ASP A 105 -27.34 11.28 8.63
N LYS A 106 -26.72 12.15 9.43
CA LYS A 106 -27.45 13.05 10.34
C LYS A 106 -28.00 14.31 9.68
N CYS A 107 -27.22 14.97 8.81
CA CYS A 107 -27.61 16.27 8.24
C CYS A 107 -27.75 16.29 6.72
N ASN A 108 -27.54 15.15 6.05
CA ASN A 108 -27.61 15.00 4.59
C ASN A 108 -26.67 15.90 3.78
N ARG A 109 -25.80 16.67 4.45
CA ARG A 109 -24.76 17.48 3.80
C ARG A 109 -23.67 16.58 3.21
N ILE A 110 -23.02 17.12 2.20
CA ILE A 110 -21.96 16.43 1.47
C ILE A 110 -20.61 17.00 1.91
N GLN A 111 -19.63 16.14 2.14
CA GLN A 111 -18.24 16.56 2.32
C GLN A 111 -17.29 15.59 1.63
N ARG A 112 -16.08 16.08 1.31
CA ARG A 112 -14.98 15.19 0.91
C ARG A 112 -14.25 14.69 2.14
N ILE A 113 -13.98 13.39 2.18
CA ILE A 113 -13.31 12.75 3.32
C ILE A 113 -12.01 12.11 2.83
N PRO A 114 -10.83 12.50 3.36
CA PRO A 114 -9.53 11.94 2.97
C PRO A 114 -9.27 10.56 3.62
N HIS A 115 -10.33 9.76 3.77
CA HIS A 115 -10.33 8.42 4.32
C HIS A 115 -11.33 7.58 3.51
N PRO A 116 -11.03 6.30 3.23
CA PRO A 116 -11.82 5.49 2.33
C PRO A 116 -13.07 4.96 3.03
N MET A 117 -14.01 5.84 3.35
CA MET A 117 -15.24 5.51 4.07
C MET A 117 -16.11 4.50 3.31
N TRP A 118 -15.95 4.37 1.99
CA TRP A 118 -16.61 3.33 1.18
C TRP A 118 -16.25 1.91 1.61
N LEU A 119 -15.04 1.69 2.17
CA LEU A 119 -14.61 0.36 2.64
C LEU A 119 -15.41 -0.16 3.83
N TYR A 120 -16.22 0.68 4.47
CA TYR A 120 -17.02 0.32 5.63
C TYR A 120 -18.52 0.20 5.31
N GLN A 121 -18.90 0.29 4.04
CA GLN A 121 -20.28 0.22 3.57
C GLN A 121 -20.62 -1.20 3.10
N PRO A 122 -21.77 -1.76 3.50
CA PRO A 122 -22.19 -3.08 3.02
C PRO A 122 -22.58 -3.06 1.54
N SER A 123 -23.13 -1.94 1.04
CA SER A 123 -23.46 -1.71 -0.37
C SER A 123 -23.20 -0.24 -0.76
N PRO A 124 -23.12 0.09 -2.06
CA PRO A 124 -22.92 1.48 -2.51
C PRO A 124 -24.06 2.44 -2.13
N THR A 125 -25.23 1.89 -1.77
CA THR A 125 -26.44 2.66 -1.45
C THR A 125 -26.69 2.82 0.04
N SER A 126 -25.87 2.17 0.88
CA SER A 126 -26.04 2.10 2.33
C SER A 126 -25.03 2.98 3.07
N TYR A 127 -25.40 3.46 4.26
CA TYR A 127 -24.43 4.07 5.18
C TYR A 127 -23.48 3.02 5.75
N GLY A 128 -22.22 3.40 5.97
CA GLY A 128 -21.20 2.50 6.50
C GLY A 128 -21.18 2.42 8.02
N GLY A 129 -20.57 1.36 8.56
CA GLY A 129 -20.50 1.12 10.01
C GLY A 129 -19.50 2.02 10.74
N ALA A 130 -18.48 2.54 10.07
CA ALA A 130 -17.52 3.46 10.66
C ALA A 130 -18.04 4.89 10.70
N THR A 131 -17.71 5.63 11.76
CA THR A 131 -18.04 7.05 11.86
C THR A 131 -16.85 7.94 11.48
N TRP A 132 -17.16 9.14 10.99
CA TRP A 132 -16.18 10.21 10.74
C TRP A 132 -16.78 11.57 11.09
N ALA A 133 -15.92 12.55 11.36
CA ALA A 133 -16.36 13.88 11.76
C ALA A 133 -17.08 14.62 10.62
N CYS A 134 -18.20 15.30 10.90
CA CYS A 134 -18.84 16.16 9.91
C CYS A 134 -18.41 17.61 10.12
N HIS A 135 -17.70 18.17 9.14
CA HIS A 135 -17.18 19.54 9.21
C HIS A 135 -18.12 20.58 8.58
N VAL A 136 -19.24 20.14 8.01
CA VAL A 136 -20.19 20.99 7.27
C VAL A 136 -21.48 21.22 8.05
N GLY A 137 -21.86 20.29 8.93
CA GLY A 137 -23.08 20.39 9.74
C GLY A 137 -22.80 21.01 11.11
N GLN A 138 -23.64 21.96 11.54
CA GLN A 138 -23.48 22.66 12.83
C GLN A 138 -23.74 21.78 14.07
N ARG A 139 -24.23 20.53 13.90
CA ARG A 139 -24.64 19.64 15.01
C ARG A 139 -24.23 18.18 14.83
N CYS A 140 -23.25 17.89 13.96
CA CYS A 140 -22.85 16.53 13.65
C CYS A 140 -21.37 16.33 14.02
N GLU A 141 -21.06 16.06 15.29
CA GLU A 141 -19.67 15.79 15.67
C GLU A 141 -19.13 14.55 14.96
N TYR A 142 -19.83 13.40 15.09
CA TYR A 142 -19.54 12.16 14.37
C TYR A 142 -20.84 11.52 13.85
N THR A 143 -20.74 10.91 12.67
CA THR A 143 -21.87 10.33 11.94
C THR A 143 -21.39 9.24 10.99
N HIS A 144 -22.35 8.49 10.43
CA HIS A 144 -22.12 7.51 9.37
C HIS A 144 -22.14 8.19 8.00
N TRP A 145 -21.45 7.57 7.06
CA TRP A 145 -21.21 8.15 5.74
C TRP A 145 -21.55 7.16 4.64
N ARG A 146 -22.23 7.66 3.61
CA ARG A 146 -22.51 6.94 2.37
C ARG A 146 -21.80 7.65 1.21
N ILE A 147 -21.16 6.90 0.32
CA ILE A 147 -20.51 7.50 -0.85
C ILE A 147 -21.58 8.03 -1.81
N LEU A 148 -21.32 9.11 -2.55
CA LEU A 148 -22.24 9.53 -3.60
C LEU A 148 -22.21 8.57 -4.80
N PRO A 149 -23.36 8.28 -5.44
CA PRO A 149 -23.43 7.38 -6.59
C PRO A 149 -22.44 7.70 -7.71
N ASP A 150 -22.29 8.98 -8.06
CA ASP A 150 -21.34 9.44 -9.09
C ASP A 150 -19.87 9.08 -8.81
N ASP A 151 -19.52 8.88 -7.53
CA ASP A 151 -18.14 8.58 -7.12
C ASP A 151 -17.89 7.06 -7.02
N VAL A 152 -18.93 6.22 -7.05
CA VAL A 152 -18.82 4.75 -6.95
C VAL A 152 -17.99 4.17 -8.09
N GLY A 153 -18.31 4.54 -9.34
CA GLY A 153 -17.61 4.03 -10.53
C GLY A 153 -16.16 4.49 -10.66
N ARG A 154 -15.69 5.37 -9.76
CA ARG A 154 -14.31 5.87 -9.72
C ARG A 154 -13.44 5.11 -8.73
N ILE A 155 -14.02 4.22 -7.92
CA ILE A 155 -13.27 3.35 -7.02
C ILE A 155 -12.50 2.34 -7.88
N PRO A 156 -11.16 2.21 -7.70
CA PRO A 156 -10.41 1.17 -8.39
C PRO A 156 -10.98 -0.22 -8.12
N ALA A 157 -11.07 -1.07 -9.15
CA ALA A 157 -11.69 -2.39 -9.05
C ALA A 157 -11.13 -3.25 -7.90
N ASN A 158 -9.82 -3.18 -7.64
CA ASN A 158 -9.14 -3.89 -6.55
C ASN A 158 -9.41 -3.30 -5.14
N HIS A 159 -10.17 -2.22 -5.05
CA HIS A 159 -10.54 -1.53 -3.81
C HIS A 159 -12.06 -1.41 -3.62
N VAL A 160 -12.84 -2.02 -4.51
CA VAL A 160 -14.29 -2.20 -4.32
C VAL A 160 -14.49 -3.25 -3.22
N PRO A 161 -15.32 -2.98 -2.19
CA PRO A 161 -15.63 -3.97 -1.16
C PRO A 161 -16.24 -5.22 -1.78
N GLU A 162 -15.79 -6.39 -1.31
CA GLU A 162 -16.33 -7.68 -1.79
C GLU A 162 -17.85 -7.77 -1.64
N SER A 163 -18.40 -7.20 -0.56
CA SER A 163 -19.84 -7.16 -0.31
C SER A 163 -20.66 -6.37 -1.35
N TRP A 164 -20.01 -5.57 -2.20
CA TRP A 164 -20.67 -4.81 -3.26
C TRP A 164 -20.85 -5.64 -4.55
N GLY A 165 -20.25 -6.83 -4.63
CA GLY A 165 -20.22 -7.64 -5.84
C GLY A 165 -19.23 -7.13 -6.88
N GLY A 166 -19.30 -7.67 -8.11
CA GLY A 166 -18.47 -7.26 -9.24
C GLY A 166 -17.07 -7.91 -9.34
N GLN A 167 -16.66 -8.71 -8.35
CA GLN A 167 -15.42 -9.49 -8.45
C GLN A 167 -15.48 -10.54 -9.56
N GLU A 168 -16.61 -11.23 -9.73
CA GLU A 168 -16.77 -12.21 -10.81
C GLU A 168 -16.75 -11.53 -12.18
N GLU A 169 -17.37 -10.37 -12.33
CA GLU A 169 -17.33 -9.57 -13.58
C GLU A 169 -15.90 -9.10 -13.91
N MET A 170 -15.12 -8.73 -12.88
CA MET A 170 -13.71 -8.39 -13.03
C MET A 170 -12.86 -9.61 -13.42
N PHE A 171 -13.06 -10.76 -12.77
CA PHE A 171 -12.37 -12.01 -13.13
C PHE A 171 -12.72 -12.47 -14.53
N GLU A 172 -13.98 -12.36 -14.94
CA GLU A 172 -14.43 -12.69 -16.29
C GLU A 172 -13.79 -11.77 -17.33
N SER A 173 -13.72 -10.47 -17.06
CA SER A 173 -13.03 -9.50 -17.94
C SER A 173 -11.53 -9.83 -18.09
N VAL A 174 -10.87 -10.29 -17.03
CA VAL A 174 -9.47 -10.76 -17.09
C VAL A 174 -9.35 -12.04 -17.91
N ARG A 175 -10.27 -13.00 -17.76
CA ARG A 175 -10.29 -14.23 -18.57
C ARG A 175 -10.44 -13.90 -20.06
N ILE A 176 -11.40 -13.04 -20.41
CA ILE A 176 -11.63 -12.58 -21.79
C ILE A 176 -10.37 -11.90 -22.34
N PHE A 177 -9.80 -10.94 -21.62
CA PHE A 177 -8.60 -10.24 -22.06
C PHE A 177 -7.43 -11.20 -22.31
N ARG A 178 -7.17 -12.15 -21.39
CA ARG A 178 -6.11 -13.15 -21.56
C ARG A 178 -6.37 -14.11 -22.72
N ASN A 179 -7.63 -14.46 -22.98
CA ASN A 179 -7.99 -15.27 -24.15
C ASN A 179 -7.72 -14.51 -25.45
N GLN A 180 -8.06 -13.22 -25.49
CA GLN A 180 -7.80 -12.37 -26.66
C GLN A 180 -6.31 -12.15 -26.92
N GLN A 181 -5.47 -12.02 -25.87
CA GLN A 181 -4.02 -11.94 -26.03
C GLN A 181 -3.45 -13.23 -26.62
N ARG A 182 -3.86 -14.40 -26.09
CA ARG A 182 -3.43 -15.70 -26.63
C ARG A 182 -3.79 -15.90 -28.10
N MET A 183 -5.03 -15.58 -28.49
CA MET A 183 -5.47 -15.69 -29.88
C MET A 183 -4.64 -14.78 -30.81
N ARG A 184 -4.29 -13.57 -30.37
CA ARG A 184 -3.43 -12.66 -31.14
C ARG A 184 -1.97 -13.13 -31.25
N GLU A 185 -1.44 -13.77 -30.22
CA GLU A 185 -0.11 -14.37 -30.24
C GLU A 185 -0.08 -15.58 -31.19
N GLU A 186 -1.10 -16.44 -31.15
CA GLU A 186 -1.26 -17.59 -32.06
C GLU A 186 -1.44 -17.15 -33.52
N GLU A 187 -2.17 -16.06 -33.79
CA GLU A 187 -2.31 -15.46 -35.12
C GLU A 187 -1.03 -14.74 -35.60
N GLY A 188 -0.19 -14.26 -34.68
CA GLY A 188 1.08 -13.59 -34.96
C GLY A 188 2.25 -14.53 -35.27
N GLU A 189 2.24 -15.76 -34.71
CA GLU A 189 3.26 -16.79 -34.96
C GLU A 189 3.02 -17.60 -36.25
N GLY A 190 1.88 -17.45 -36.92
CA GLY A 190 1.56 -18.09 -38.22
C GLY A 190 2.21 -17.43 -39.45
N GLY A 191 3.02 -16.39 -39.26
CA GLY A 191 3.52 -15.50 -40.31
C GLY A 191 5.00 -15.67 -40.70
N PHE A 192 5.57 -16.88 -40.68
CA PHE A 192 6.83 -17.12 -41.41
C PHE A 192 7.01 -18.57 -41.82
N CYS A 193 7.50 -18.78 -43.06
CA CYS A 193 7.79 -20.03 -43.79
C CYS A 193 6.66 -20.49 -44.76
N VAL A 194 6.83 -20.75 -46.07
CA VAL A 194 7.93 -20.69 -47.06
C VAL A 194 7.24 -20.79 -48.44
N VAL A 195 7.74 -20.12 -49.49
CA VAL A 195 7.99 -20.74 -50.83
C VAL A 195 8.86 -19.74 -51.62
N SER A 196 10.14 -20.05 -51.83
CA SER A 196 10.72 -20.66 -53.05
C SER A 196 10.67 -19.74 -54.27
#